data_AF-A0A4S9A306-F1
#
_entry.id   AF-A0A4S9A306-F1
#
_cell.length_a   1.000
_cell.length_b   1.000
_cell.length_c   1.000
_cell.angle_alpha   90.00
_cell.angle_beta   90.00
_cell.angle_gamma   90.00
#
_symmetry.space_group_name_H-M   'P 1'
#
loop_
_entity.id
_entity.type
_entity.pdbx_description
1 polymer ?
#
loop_
_entity_poly.entity_id
_entity_poly.type
_entity_poly.pdbx_seq_one_letter_code
_entity_poly.pdbx_strand_id
1 'polypeptide(L)'
;MREYSEQCRASHESELPRQLKRLWSLHEKYGVPSHKLFIQMDYYEPGDFIWRRIFGECYDRAVPTHLYDKSEWIHKFDNMRSIIHMGDHDASAQALMIMRSSTTSQVQDYCASKSNEFRNTCTPAEYVLVERLVRKVIPRHCDLDLIPEVVNFHISMMVIATEFWDAMEEQYNVHHLFDLAESWLVVD
;
A
#
# COMPACT_ATOMS: atom_id res chain seq x y z
N MET A 1 -17.24 5.48 -0.98
CA MET A 1 -16.00 4.81 -0.50
C MET A 1 -15.40 3.78 -1.48
N ARG A 2 -16.19 3.17 -2.41
CA ARG A 2 -15.62 2.85 -3.75
C ARG A 2 -14.94 4.10 -4.31
N GLU A 3 -15.66 5.22 -4.24
CA GLU A 3 -15.15 6.56 -4.56
C GLU A 3 -13.89 7.00 -3.81
N TYR A 4 -13.65 6.63 -2.55
CA TYR A 4 -12.43 7.05 -1.83
C TYR A 4 -11.22 6.21 -2.27
N SER A 5 -11.42 4.90 -2.45
CA SER A 5 -10.41 4.00 -3.02
C SER A 5 -10.10 4.36 -4.48
N GLU A 6 -11.14 4.66 -5.26
CA GLU A 6 -11.04 5.10 -6.65
C GLU A 6 -10.41 6.49 -6.75
N GLN A 7 -10.69 7.40 -5.82
CA GLN A 7 -10.08 8.73 -5.77
C GLN A 7 -8.60 8.67 -5.36
N CYS A 8 -8.24 7.84 -4.39
CA CYS A 8 -6.85 7.61 -4.01
C CYS A 8 -6.07 6.98 -5.18
N ARG A 9 -6.67 5.97 -5.83
CA ARG A 9 -6.13 5.33 -7.02
C ARG A 9 -5.96 6.30 -8.19
N ALA A 10 -7.00 7.06 -8.53
CA ALA A 10 -6.98 8.06 -9.59
C ALA A 10 -5.96 9.18 -9.30
N SER A 11 -5.82 9.58 -8.02
CA SER A 11 -4.80 10.53 -7.60
C SER A 11 -3.40 9.98 -7.91
N HIS A 12 -3.12 8.76 -7.47
CA HIS A 12 -1.85 8.07 -7.73
C HIS A 12 -1.56 7.90 -9.22
N GLU A 13 -2.53 7.44 -10.00
CA GLU A 13 -2.42 7.29 -11.46
C GLU A 13 -2.16 8.65 -12.15
N SER A 14 -2.80 9.73 -11.69
CA SER A 14 -2.62 11.06 -12.26
C SER A 14 -1.30 11.73 -11.90
N GLU A 15 -0.75 11.42 -10.72
CA GLU A 15 0.43 12.10 -10.17
C GLU A 15 1.73 11.36 -10.51
N LEU A 16 1.66 10.04 -10.73
CA LEU A 16 2.84 9.22 -11.08
C LEU A 16 3.64 9.78 -12.26
N PRO A 17 3.04 10.16 -13.41
CA PRO A 17 3.82 10.73 -14.52
C PRO A 17 4.55 12.04 -14.15
N ARG A 18 3.96 12.86 -13.26
CA ARG A 18 4.58 14.11 -12.81
C ARG A 18 5.74 13.85 -11.87
N GLN A 19 5.57 12.90 -10.95
CA GLN A 19 6.63 12.51 -10.03
C GLN A 19 7.82 11.90 -10.77
N LEU A 20 7.56 11.01 -11.73
CA LEU A 20 8.60 10.40 -12.56
C LEU A 20 9.41 11.44 -13.34
N LYS A 21 8.74 12.37 -14.03
CA LYS A 21 9.41 13.48 -14.75
C LYS A 21 10.24 14.35 -13.81
N ARG A 22 9.73 14.61 -12.60
CA ARG A 22 10.44 15.40 -11.60
C ARG A 22 11.68 14.67 -11.08
N LEU A 23 11.58 13.37 -10.78
CA LEU A 23 12.72 12.55 -10.35
C LEU A 23 13.78 12.47 -11.45
N TRP A 24 13.36 12.30 -12.70
CA TRP A 24 14.26 12.33 -13.85
C TRP A 24 15.00 13.67 -13.97
N SER A 25 14.27 14.78 -13.86
CA SER A 25 14.89 16.12 -13.89
C SER A 25 15.93 16.31 -12.78
N LEU A 26 15.71 15.70 -11.61
CA LEU A 26 16.68 15.73 -10.52
C LEU A 26 17.89 14.83 -10.79
N HIS A 27 17.65 13.65 -11.38
CA HIS A 27 18.70 12.72 -11.82
C HIS A 27 19.65 13.40 -12.81
N GLU A 28 19.11 13.96 -13.90
CA GLU A 28 19.88 14.62 -14.96
C GLU A 28 20.59 15.88 -14.46
N LYS A 29 19.87 16.79 -13.78
CA LYS A 29 20.44 18.09 -13.40
C LYS A 29 21.50 18.01 -12.31
N TYR A 30 21.35 17.07 -11.37
CA TYR A 30 22.21 17.01 -10.18
C TYR A 30 23.00 15.70 -10.07
N GLY A 31 22.89 14.80 -11.06
CA GLY A 31 23.58 13.50 -11.05
C GLY A 31 23.15 12.60 -9.90
N VAL A 32 21.90 12.71 -9.43
CA VAL A 32 21.42 11.89 -8.31
C VAL A 32 21.32 10.43 -8.78
N PRO A 33 22.04 9.48 -8.16
CA PRO A 33 21.97 8.08 -8.59
C PRO A 33 20.56 7.48 -8.45
N SER A 34 20.16 6.64 -9.41
CA SER A 34 18.83 6.02 -9.48
C SER A 34 18.44 5.28 -8.21
N HIS A 35 19.38 4.54 -7.59
CA HIS A 35 19.16 3.82 -6.32
C HIS A 35 18.80 4.72 -5.11
N LYS A 36 18.97 6.05 -5.22
CA LYS A 36 18.57 7.02 -4.18
C LYS A 36 17.21 7.66 -4.46
N LEU A 37 16.62 7.40 -5.61
CA LEU A 37 15.36 7.97 -6.05
C LEU A 37 14.24 6.96 -5.81
N PHE A 38 13.14 7.44 -5.26
CA PHE A 38 11.98 6.60 -5.00
C PHE A 38 10.69 7.41 -4.99
N ILE A 39 9.59 6.71 -5.17
CA ILE A 39 8.22 7.21 -5.04
C ILE A 39 7.59 6.54 -3.83
N GLN A 40 7.16 7.33 -2.85
CA GLN A 40 6.36 6.82 -1.75
C GLN A 40 4.88 6.80 -2.15
N MET A 41 4.24 5.66 -1.95
CA MET A 41 2.82 5.46 -2.19
C MET A 41 2.10 5.24 -0.86
N ASP A 42 1.25 6.19 -0.48
CA ASP A 42 0.36 6.09 0.66
C ASP A 42 -1.03 5.62 0.21
N TYR A 43 -1.49 4.48 0.73
CA TYR A 43 -2.83 3.96 0.49
C TYR A 43 -3.76 4.33 1.67
N TYR A 44 -4.71 3.47 2.03
CA TYR A 44 -5.66 3.74 3.11
C TYR A 44 -5.28 3.08 4.44
N GLU A 45 -5.95 3.51 5.51
CA GLU A 45 -5.83 2.95 6.86
C GLU A 45 -6.60 1.61 6.97
N PRO A 46 -6.00 0.53 7.51
CA PRO A 46 -6.68 -0.75 7.70
C PRO A 46 -7.97 -0.68 8.53
N GLY A 47 -8.06 0.28 9.46
CA GLY A 47 -9.22 0.47 10.33
C GLY A 47 -10.54 0.70 9.56
N ASP A 48 -10.50 1.49 8.49
CA ASP A 48 -11.68 1.77 7.65
C ASP A 48 -12.23 0.52 6.96
N PHE A 49 -11.36 -0.46 6.69
CA PHE A 49 -11.76 -1.74 6.11
C PHE A 49 -12.40 -2.64 7.16
N ILE A 50 -11.73 -2.81 8.29
CA ILE A 50 -12.23 -3.60 9.43
C ILE A 50 -13.61 -3.09 9.84
N TRP A 51 -13.77 -1.77 9.90
CA TRP A 51 -15.02 -1.10 10.15
C TRP A 51 -16.14 -1.54 9.18
N ARG A 52 -15.89 -1.47 7.87
CA ARG A 52 -16.87 -1.88 6.85
C ARG A 52 -17.25 -3.34 6.95
N ARG A 53 -16.28 -4.21 7.21
CA ARG A 53 -16.54 -5.64 7.38
C ARG A 53 -17.46 -5.87 8.57
N ILE A 54 -17.15 -5.31 9.73
CA ILE A 54 -17.94 -5.50 10.96
C ILE A 54 -19.33 -4.89 10.87
N PHE A 55 -19.40 -3.62 10.48
CA PHE A 55 -20.62 -2.81 10.58
C PHE A 55 -21.45 -2.75 9.29
N GLY A 56 -20.94 -3.30 8.19
CA GLY A 56 -21.61 -3.33 6.90
C GLY A 56 -21.82 -4.76 6.41
N GLU A 57 -20.77 -5.36 5.84
CA GLU A 57 -20.86 -6.60 5.07
C GLU A 57 -21.18 -7.83 5.93
N CYS A 58 -20.61 -7.90 7.14
CA CYS A 58 -20.80 -9.01 8.06
C CYS A 58 -21.77 -8.67 9.20
N TYR A 59 -22.56 -7.60 9.06
CA TYR A 59 -23.58 -7.25 10.03
C TYR A 59 -24.57 -8.41 10.19
N ASP A 60 -24.71 -8.89 11.42
CA ASP A 60 -25.48 -10.06 11.75
C ASP A 60 -26.54 -9.66 12.78
N ARG A 61 -27.81 -9.68 12.36
CA ARG A 61 -28.94 -9.27 13.21
C ARG A 61 -29.10 -10.16 14.45
N ALA A 62 -28.47 -11.33 14.48
CA ALA A 62 -28.45 -12.21 15.66
C ALA A 62 -27.44 -11.75 16.72
N VAL A 63 -26.52 -10.84 16.40
CA VAL A 63 -25.55 -10.27 17.34
C VAL A 63 -26.20 -9.06 18.04
N PRO A 64 -26.26 -9.02 19.39
CA PRO A 64 -26.78 -7.88 20.14
C PRO A 64 -26.17 -6.54 19.69
N THR A 65 -27.01 -5.52 19.56
CA THR A 65 -26.60 -4.19 19.06
C THR A 65 -25.54 -3.51 19.91
N HIS A 66 -25.49 -3.78 21.22
CA HIS A 66 -24.47 -3.21 22.11
C HIS A 66 -23.06 -3.75 21.80
N LEU A 67 -22.93 -4.93 21.21
CA LEU A 67 -21.65 -5.48 20.74
C LEU A 67 -21.16 -4.79 19.46
N TYR A 68 -22.04 -4.00 18.82
CA TYR A 68 -21.72 -3.09 17.73
C TYR A 68 -21.53 -1.65 18.21
N ASP A 69 -21.28 -1.41 19.50
CA ASP A 69 -20.93 -0.07 19.94
C ASP A 69 -19.64 0.37 19.24
N LYS A 70 -19.75 1.42 18.45
CA LYS A 70 -18.68 1.99 17.65
C LYS A 70 -17.40 2.22 18.44
N SER A 71 -17.53 2.70 19.68
CA SER A 71 -16.39 3.05 20.54
C SER A 71 -15.53 1.84 20.89
N GLU A 72 -16.15 0.68 21.06
CA GLU A 72 -15.51 -0.60 21.40
C GLU A 72 -14.67 -1.17 20.24
N TRP A 73 -14.78 -0.61 19.02
CA TRP A 73 -14.04 -1.09 17.85
C TRP A 73 -13.01 -0.09 17.33
N ILE A 74 -12.92 1.10 17.92
CA ILE A 74 -11.93 2.11 17.52
C ILE A 74 -10.52 1.62 17.82
N HIS A 75 -9.66 1.67 16.82
CA HIS A 75 -8.23 1.44 16.94
C HIS A 75 -7.51 2.25 15.88
N LYS A 76 -6.32 2.74 16.24
CA LYS A 76 -5.49 3.50 15.32
C LYS A 76 -4.57 2.52 14.60
N PHE A 77 -4.67 2.48 13.27
CA PHE A 77 -3.76 1.71 12.45
C PHE A 77 -2.77 2.64 11.77
N ASP A 78 -1.59 2.11 11.44
CA ASP A 78 -0.69 2.77 10.52
C ASP A 78 -1.20 2.60 9.09
N ASN A 79 -1.00 3.63 8.27
CA ASN A 79 -1.37 3.59 6.86
C ASN A 79 -0.58 2.51 6.13
N MET A 80 -1.24 1.87 5.17
CA MET A 80 -0.56 1.01 4.21
C MET A 80 0.31 1.89 3.31
N ARG A 81 1.62 1.81 3.51
CA ARG A 81 2.62 2.57 2.76
C ARG A 81 3.63 1.63 2.14
N SER A 82 3.93 1.85 0.87
CA SER A 82 5.02 1.17 0.17
C SER A 82 5.83 2.18 -0.64
N ILE A 83 6.99 1.74 -1.11
CA ILE A 83 7.95 2.56 -1.86
C ILE A 83 8.27 1.85 -3.17
N ILE A 84 8.33 2.63 -4.25
CA ILE A 84 8.83 2.20 -5.56
C ILE A 84 10.21 2.85 -5.72
N HIS A 85 11.27 2.04 -5.69
CA HIS A 85 12.64 2.47 -5.92
C HIS A 85 12.94 2.53 -7.43
N MET A 86 13.57 3.61 -7.88
CA MET A 86 13.95 3.75 -9.29
C MET A 86 15.21 2.92 -9.56
N GLY A 87 15.16 2.02 -10.54
CA GLY A 87 16.29 1.15 -10.90
C GLY A 87 16.63 0.06 -9.87
N ASP A 88 15.78 -0.17 -8.86
CA ASP A 88 15.92 -1.26 -7.89
C ASP A 88 14.58 -1.98 -7.69
N HIS A 89 14.35 -2.99 -8.54
CA HIS A 89 13.15 -3.81 -8.52
C HIS A 89 13.02 -4.65 -7.24
N ASP A 90 14.14 -5.19 -6.78
CA ASP A 90 14.16 -6.08 -5.63
C ASP A 90 13.83 -5.30 -4.35
N ALA A 91 14.36 -4.08 -4.20
CA ALA A 91 13.99 -3.18 -3.11
C ALA A 91 12.51 -2.79 -3.15
N SER A 92 11.96 -2.54 -4.34
CA SER A 92 10.54 -2.23 -4.53
C SER A 92 9.64 -3.42 -4.15
N ALA A 93 9.98 -4.62 -4.61
CA ALA A 93 9.28 -5.85 -4.24
C ALA A 93 9.38 -6.13 -2.73
N GLN A 94 10.54 -5.88 -2.13
CA GLN A 94 10.73 -6.03 -0.69
C GLN A 94 9.89 -5.01 0.11
N ALA A 95 9.82 -3.75 -0.34
CA ALA A 95 8.98 -2.73 0.29
C ALA A 95 7.49 -3.11 0.26
N LEU A 96 7.01 -3.66 -0.86
CA LEU A 96 5.66 -4.21 -0.98
C LEU A 96 5.40 -5.35 0.00
N MET A 97 6.36 -6.27 0.15
CA MET A 97 6.25 -7.39 1.11
C MET A 97 6.24 -6.91 2.56
N ILE A 98 7.04 -5.90 2.90
CA ILE A 98 7.05 -5.25 4.22
C ILE A 98 5.70 -4.60 4.51
N MET A 99 5.15 -3.83 3.57
CA MET A 99 3.82 -3.22 3.71
C MET A 99 2.76 -4.29 3.99
N ARG A 100 2.75 -5.37 3.19
CA ARG A 100 1.79 -6.48 3.34
C ARG A 100 1.92 -7.16 4.70
N SER A 101 3.15 -7.46 5.13
CA SER A 101 3.42 -8.11 6.40
C SER A 101 3.03 -7.22 7.58
N SER A 102 3.41 -5.95 7.57
CA SER A 102 3.04 -4.96 8.60
C SER A 102 1.52 -4.83 8.73
N THR A 103 0.83 -4.66 7.60
CA THR A 103 -0.64 -4.56 7.58
C THR A 103 -1.30 -5.80 8.15
N THR A 104 -0.81 -6.98 7.76
CA THR A 104 -1.32 -8.26 8.25
C THR A 104 -1.12 -8.39 9.75
N SER A 105 0.06 -8.04 10.26
CA SER A 105 0.37 -8.07 11.70
C SER A 105 -0.57 -7.16 12.47
N GLN A 106 -0.74 -5.91 12.03
CA GLN A 106 -1.60 -4.94 12.72
C GLN A 106 -3.05 -5.42 12.83
N VAL A 107 -3.59 -6.03 11.77
CA VAL A 107 -4.95 -6.60 11.79
C VAL A 107 -5.03 -7.80 12.72
N GLN A 108 -4.03 -8.68 12.71
CA GLN A 108 -3.97 -9.84 13.60
C GLN A 108 -3.89 -9.43 15.08
N ASP A 109 -3.02 -8.46 15.39
CA ASP A 109 -2.84 -7.92 16.73
C ASP A 109 -4.11 -7.23 17.23
N TYR A 110 -4.77 -6.43 16.37
CA TYR A 110 -6.05 -5.83 16.68
C TYR A 110 -7.12 -6.88 17.03
N CYS A 111 -7.27 -7.93 16.22
CA CYS A 111 -8.27 -8.95 16.47
C CYS A 111 -7.96 -9.80 17.71
N ALA A 112 -6.69 -10.08 17.98
CA ALA A 112 -6.28 -10.74 19.21
C ALA A 112 -6.60 -9.86 20.44
N SER A 113 -6.30 -8.56 20.36
CA SER A 113 -6.63 -7.57 21.38
C SER A 113 -8.13 -7.53 21.66
N LYS A 114 -8.95 -7.38 20.61
CA LYS A 114 -10.41 -7.33 20.74
C LYS A 114 -10.98 -8.64 21.29
N SER A 115 -10.47 -9.78 20.84
CA SER A 115 -10.89 -11.08 21.38
C SER A 115 -10.61 -11.19 22.88
N ASN A 116 -9.47 -10.69 23.35
CA ASN A 116 -9.13 -10.71 24.78
C ASN A 116 -9.99 -9.72 25.58
N GLU A 117 -10.23 -8.53 25.04
CA GLU A 117 -11.09 -7.50 25.65
C GLU A 117 -12.51 -8.03 25.86
N PHE A 118 -13.16 -8.49 24.79
CA PHE A 118 -14.52 -9.02 24.84
C PHE A 118 -14.65 -10.30 25.67
N ARG A 119 -13.59 -11.12 25.76
CA ARG A 119 -13.58 -12.29 26.66
C ARG A 119 -13.75 -11.90 28.12
N ASN A 120 -13.22 -10.75 28.52
CA ASN A 120 -13.24 -10.29 29.90
C ASN A 120 -14.48 -9.43 30.23
N THR A 121 -15.14 -8.87 29.22
CA THR A 121 -16.28 -7.94 29.40
C THR A 121 -17.63 -8.55 29.04
N CYS A 122 -17.69 -9.48 28.09
CA CYS A 122 -18.95 -10.10 27.64
C CYS A 122 -19.31 -11.35 28.44
N THR A 123 -20.59 -11.71 28.42
CA THR A 123 -21.01 -13.06 28.86
C THR A 123 -20.44 -14.14 27.92
N PRO A 124 -20.33 -15.41 28.36
CA PRO A 124 -19.84 -16.48 27.49
C PRO A 124 -20.63 -16.66 26.19
N ALA A 125 -21.94 -16.42 26.21
CA ALA A 125 -22.80 -16.51 25.03
C ALA A 125 -22.53 -15.36 24.04
N GLU A 126 -22.37 -14.13 24.53
CA GLU A 126 -22.01 -12.97 23.73
C GLU A 126 -20.59 -13.10 23.16
N TYR A 127 -19.65 -13.61 23.95
CA TYR A 127 -18.29 -13.84 23.49
C TYR A 127 -18.23 -14.77 22.27
N VAL A 128 -19.06 -15.83 22.23
CA VAL A 128 -19.16 -16.72 21.05
C VAL A 128 -19.65 -15.97 19.80
N LEU A 129 -20.55 -14.98 19.97
CA LEU A 129 -21.03 -14.14 18.88
C LEU A 129 -19.95 -13.17 18.39
N VAL A 130 -19.24 -12.53 19.32
CA VAL A 130 -18.11 -11.64 19.01
C VAL A 130 -16.97 -12.39 18.35
N GLU A 131 -16.58 -13.55 18.87
CA GLU A 131 -15.51 -14.38 18.29
C GLU A 131 -15.85 -14.75 16.85
N ARG A 132 -17.12 -15.11 16.59
CA ARG A 132 -17.60 -15.36 15.23
C ARG A 132 -17.50 -14.13 14.34
N LEU A 133 -17.79 -12.95 14.88
CA LEU A 133 -17.70 -11.69 14.15
C LEU A 133 -16.24 -11.31 13.84
N VAL A 134 -15.34 -11.40 14.82
CA VAL A 134 -13.89 -11.18 14.64
C VAL A 134 -13.32 -12.17 13.61
N ARG A 135 -13.74 -13.44 13.64
CA ARG A 135 -13.37 -14.44 12.63
C ARG A 135 -13.94 -14.18 11.22
N LYS A 136 -14.98 -13.35 11.09
CA LYS A 136 -15.46 -12.90 9.76
C LYS A 136 -14.62 -11.73 9.23
N VAL A 137 -13.99 -10.95 10.11
CA VAL A 137 -13.06 -9.86 9.76
C VAL A 137 -11.72 -10.42 9.28
N ILE A 138 -11.24 -11.49 9.91
CA ILE A 138 -10.05 -12.24 9.47
C ILE A 138 -10.53 -13.55 8.84
N PRO A 139 -10.67 -13.67 7.51
CA PRO A 139 -10.87 -14.97 6.92
C PRO A 139 -9.74 -15.91 7.35
N ARG A 140 -10.03 -17.21 7.48
CA ARG A 140 -9.08 -18.25 7.92
C ARG A 140 -7.76 -18.25 7.15
N HIS A 141 -7.72 -17.59 6.00
CA HIS A 141 -6.52 -17.23 5.25
C HIS A 141 -6.57 -15.71 5.14
N CYS A 142 -5.53 -15.00 5.57
CA CYS A 142 -5.45 -13.53 5.56
C CYS A 142 -5.37 -12.94 4.13
N ASP A 143 -6.17 -13.44 3.20
CA ASP A 143 -6.58 -12.72 2.02
C ASP A 143 -7.70 -11.78 2.48
N LEU A 144 -7.30 -10.70 3.14
CA LEU A 144 -8.09 -9.48 3.13
C LEU A 144 -8.30 -9.18 1.65
N ASP A 145 -9.48 -9.43 1.05
CA ASP A 145 -9.73 -9.31 -0.40
C ASP A 145 -9.26 -7.97 -1.01
N LEU A 146 -9.02 -6.97 -0.16
CA LEU A 146 -8.54 -5.63 -0.44
C LEU A 146 -7.00 -5.46 -0.42
N ILE A 147 -6.24 -6.37 0.22
CA ILE A 147 -4.77 -6.46 0.04
C ILE A 147 -4.42 -6.85 -1.40
N PRO A 148 -5.03 -7.88 -2.02
CA PRO A 148 -4.78 -8.21 -3.43
C PRO A 148 -5.00 -7.03 -4.37
N GLU A 149 -6.07 -6.24 -4.21
CA GLU A 149 -6.32 -5.08 -5.05
C GLU A 149 -5.25 -4.00 -4.90
N VAL A 150 -4.86 -3.66 -3.66
CA VAL A 150 -3.79 -2.69 -3.37
C VAL A 150 -2.43 -3.19 -3.87
N VAL A 151 -2.14 -4.47 -3.66
CA VAL A 151 -0.92 -5.13 -4.11
C VAL A 151 -0.85 -5.11 -5.64
N ASN A 152 -1.91 -5.52 -6.33
CA ASN A 152 -1.97 -5.50 -7.79
C ASN A 152 -1.82 -4.08 -8.33
N PHE A 153 -2.49 -3.11 -7.72
CA PHE A 153 -2.34 -1.71 -8.10
C PHE A 153 -0.91 -1.22 -7.88
N HIS A 154 -0.29 -1.52 -6.74
CA HIS A 154 1.11 -1.17 -6.48
C HIS A 154 2.06 -1.78 -7.51
N ILE A 155 1.86 -3.07 -7.86
CA ILE A 155 2.62 -3.76 -8.90
C ILE A 155 2.44 -3.04 -10.24
N SER A 156 1.23 -2.66 -10.63
CA SER A 156 1.01 -1.90 -11.87
C SER A 156 1.76 -0.56 -11.86
N MET A 157 1.74 0.17 -10.75
CA MET A 157 2.46 1.44 -10.63
C MET A 157 3.97 1.25 -10.67
N MET A 158 4.48 0.18 -10.04
CA MET A 158 5.90 -0.21 -10.08
C MET A 158 6.34 -0.54 -11.51
N VAL A 159 5.54 -1.31 -12.25
CA VAL A 159 5.82 -1.64 -13.66
C VAL A 159 5.88 -0.36 -14.50
N ILE A 160 4.86 0.50 -14.43
CA ILE A 160 4.83 1.77 -15.19
C ILE A 160 6.04 2.64 -14.84
N ALA A 161 6.36 2.76 -13.54
CA ALA A 161 7.49 3.56 -13.08
C ALA A 161 8.81 3.02 -13.62
N THR A 162 8.98 1.69 -13.64
CA THR A 162 10.22 1.10 -14.14
C THR A 162 10.33 1.21 -15.64
N GLU A 163 9.29 0.85 -16.39
CA GLU A 163 9.30 0.94 -17.86
C GLU A 163 9.60 2.38 -18.31
N PHE A 164 9.06 3.38 -17.61
CA PHE A 164 9.43 4.77 -17.83
C PHE A 164 10.91 5.02 -17.54
N TRP A 165 11.40 4.58 -16.38
CA TRP A 165 12.77 4.85 -15.95
C TRP A 165 13.81 4.21 -16.87
N ASP A 166 13.62 2.95 -17.22
CA ASP A 166 14.49 2.20 -18.14
C ASP A 166 14.54 2.87 -19.52
N ALA A 167 13.39 3.29 -20.05
CA ALA A 167 13.32 3.98 -21.33
C ALA A 167 14.06 5.33 -21.30
N MET A 168 14.00 6.05 -20.18
CA MET A 168 14.73 7.32 -20.02
C MET A 168 16.22 7.10 -19.87
N GLU A 169 16.66 6.10 -19.09
CA GLU A 169 18.09 5.75 -18.97
C GLU A 169 18.68 5.29 -20.30
N GLU A 170 17.95 4.50 -21.09
CA GLU A 170 18.37 4.09 -22.43
C GLU A 170 18.59 5.30 -23.34
N GLN A 171 17.62 6.23 -23.39
CA GLN A 171 17.74 7.45 -24.19
C GLN A 171 18.89 8.34 -23.73
N TYR A 172 19.03 8.53 -22.41
CA TYR A 172 20.09 9.34 -21.79
C TYR A 172 21.49 8.80 -22.11
N ASN A 173 21.67 7.48 -21.98
CA ASN A 173 22.93 6.83 -22.30
C ASN A 173 23.29 6.97 -23.79
N VAL A 174 22.31 6.86 -24.69
CA VAL A 174 22.51 7.09 -26.13
C VAL A 174 22.90 8.53 -26.41
N HIS A 175 22.22 9.52 -25.82
CA HIS A 175 22.55 10.93 -25.99
C HIS A 175 23.97 11.25 -25.53
N HIS A 176 24.38 10.75 -24.36
CA HIS A 176 25.73 10.96 -23.86
C HIS A 176 26.81 10.20 -24.61
N LEU A 177 26.49 9.07 -25.23
CA LEU A 177 27.39 8.41 -26.17
C LEU A 177 27.70 9.32 -27.37
N PHE A 178 26.71 10.05 -27.88
CA PHE A 178 26.91 11.03 -28.94
C PHE A 178 27.66 12.27 -28.45
N ASP A 179 27.36 12.81 -27.27
CA ASP A 179 28.13 13.93 -26.68
C ASP A 179 29.62 13.56 -26.51
N LEU A 180 29.88 12.33 -26.04
CA LEU A 180 31.23 11.81 -25.87
C LEU A 180 31.93 11.66 -27.22
N ALA A 181 31.25 11.14 -28.23
CA ALA A 181 31.78 11.02 -29.59
C ALA A 181 32.03 12.39 -30.25
N GLU A 182 31.15 13.38 -30.03
CA GLU A 182 31.34 14.76 -30.49
C GLU A 182 32.54 15.42 -29.78
N SER A 183 32.74 15.16 -28.49
CA SER A 183 33.92 15.64 -27.76
C SER A 183 35.25 15.04 -28.28
N TRP A 184 35.21 13.85 -28.88
CA TRP A 184 36.36 13.20 -29.52
C TRP A 184 36.60 13.65 -30.95
N LEU A 185 35.63 14.32 -31.58
CA LEU A 185 35.80 14.97 -32.88
C LEU A 185 36.44 16.37 -32.76
N VAL A 186 36.57 16.90 -31.54
CA VAL A 186 37.41 18.06 -31.24
C VAL A 186 38.86 17.59 -31.06
N VAL A 187 39.52 17.31 -32.18
CA VAL A 187 40.98 17.11 -32.23
C VAL A 187 41.56 18.23 -33.09
N ASP A 188 42.24 19.16 -32.43
CA ASP A 188 43.27 20.00 -33.07
C ASP A 188 44.59 19.23 -33.11
#